data_AF-A0A9E3FQ85-F1
#
_entry.id   AF-A0A9E3FQ85-F1
#
_cell.length_a   1.000
_cell.length_b   1.000
_cell.length_c   1.000
_cell.angle_alpha   90.00
_cell.angle_beta   90.00
_cell.angle_gamma   90.00
#
_symmetry.space_group_name_H-M   'P 1'
#
loop_
_entity.id
_entity.type
_entity.pdbx_description
1 polymer ?
#
loop_
_entity_poly.entity_id
_entity_poly.type
_entity_poly.pdbx_seq_one_letter_code
_entity_poly.pdbx_strand_id
1 'polypeptide(L)'
;MKSLTRSLAALVACVATTPICEAAALKGPVTWGSPDQPWGVRRAVTAADRAAIAAYRTGSRAPVFSSNFESPAELAADWTLESDDNPTLKSCRRPDSVEASPAGLRLKTLVASTCRSAQWSTGHIGSKAKYGFGFFEARIKIADIKGINNAFWLTTDDNFEIDVAEATNPSYIHIGLQYWPPPNGTEKHAGMGWGASFVENLSYGFHDIGLLRTSNDMVFEVDGEPIAAVVTKNAVKGPAAIRFSTALGDWAGGKVPDHPEGHNMVVQSFRAFAQE
;
A
#
# COMPACT_ATOMS: atom_id res chain seq x y z
N MET A 1 -28.66 -13.18 62.09
CA MET A 1 -27.26 -12.79 61.83
C MET A 1 -26.63 -13.82 60.90
N LYS A 2 -26.50 -13.53 59.61
CA LYS A 2 -25.71 -14.34 58.66
C LYS A 2 -24.81 -13.38 57.89
N SER A 3 -23.51 -13.50 58.14
CA SER A 3 -22.44 -12.71 57.53
C SER A 3 -22.19 -13.21 56.10
N LEU A 4 -22.23 -12.32 55.12
CA LEU A 4 -21.75 -12.58 53.75
C LEU A 4 -20.35 -11.97 53.60
N THR A 5 -19.34 -12.82 53.55
CA THR A 5 -17.99 -12.49 53.13
C THR A 5 -17.95 -12.39 51.60
N ARG A 6 -17.67 -11.21 51.05
CA ARG A 6 -17.38 -11.02 49.61
C ARG A 6 -15.87 -11.18 49.39
N SER A 7 -15.49 -12.19 48.61
CA SER A 7 -14.12 -12.35 48.09
C SER A 7 -13.84 -11.30 47.01
N LEU A 8 -12.73 -10.57 47.17
CA LEU A 8 -12.15 -9.72 46.14
C LEU A 8 -11.37 -10.61 45.15
N ALA A 9 -11.81 -10.68 43.90
CA ALA A 9 -11.00 -11.24 42.82
C ALA A 9 -10.10 -10.13 42.27
N ALA A 10 -8.79 -10.31 42.38
CA ALA A 10 -7.81 -9.41 41.78
C ALA A 10 -7.78 -9.62 40.26
N LEU A 11 -8.10 -8.57 39.51
CA LEU A 11 -7.97 -8.53 38.06
C LEU A 11 -6.48 -8.38 37.73
N VAL A 12 -5.83 -9.45 37.27
CA VAL A 12 -4.48 -9.39 36.70
C VAL A 12 -4.62 -8.85 35.28
N ALA A 13 -4.23 -7.59 35.07
CA ALA A 13 -4.10 -7.02 33.74
C ALA A 13 -2.86 -7.65 33.07
N CYS A 14 -3.09 -8.57 32.12
CA CYS A 14 -2.06 -8.99 31.18
C CYS A 14 -1.71 -7.80 30.28
N VAL A 15 -0.63 -7.09 30.60
CA VAL A 15 0.02 -6.20 29.63
C VAL A 15 0.64 -7.12 28.58
N ALA A 16 -0.08 -7.33 27.47
CA ALA A 16 0.47 -7.98 26.31
C ALA A 16 1.54 -7.05 25.72
N THR A 17 2.81 -7.32 26.03
CA THR A 17 3.94 -6.73 25.30
C THR A 17 3.94 -7.36 23.92
N THR A 18 3.25 -6.74 22.96
CA THR A 18 3.45 -7.06 21.55
C THR A 18 4.93 -6.84 21.24
N PRO A 19 5.64 -7.82 20.65
CA PRO A 19 7.01 -7.61 20.25
C PRO A 19 7.04 -6.41 19.31
N ILE A 20 7.92 -5.45 19.60
CA ILE A 20 8.24 -4.38 18.67
C ILE A 20 8.86 -5.11 17.48
N CYS A 21 8.08 -5.30 16.41
CA CYS A 21 8.62 -5.79 15.17
C CYS A 21 9.63 -4.72 14.74
N GLU A 22 10.92 -5.07 14.66
CA GLU A 22 11.94 -4.15 14.18
C GLU A 22 11.56 -3.72 12.76
N ALA A 23 11.73 -2.43 12.47
CA ALA A 23 11.47 -1.90 11.14
C ALA A 23 12.38 -2.59 10.12
N ALA A 24 11.84 -2.93 8.95
CA ALA A 24 12.61 -3.51 7.87
C ALA A 24 13.82 -2.62 7.51
N ALA A 25 15.01 -3.21 7.49
CA ALA A 25 16.24 -2.49 7.23
C ALA A 25 16.53 -2.39 5.74
N LEU A 26 16.78 -1.17 5.25
CA LEU A 26 17.31 -0.97 3.91
C LEU A 26 18.68 -1.64 3.76
N LYS A 27 18.86 -2.43 2.70
CA LYS A 27 20.15 -3.06 2.34
C LYS A 27 21.22 -2.04 1.93
N GLY A 28 20.79 -0.86 1.54
CA GLY A 28 21.64 0.25 1.14
C GLY A 28 20.79 1.48 0.82
N PRO A 29 21.40 2.58 0.33
CA PRO A 29 20.65 3.74 -0.11
C PRO A 29 19.60 3.36 -1.17
N VAL A 30 18.46 4.05 -1.14
CA VAL A 30 17.48 3.93 -2.22
C VAL A 30 18.13 4.29 -3.56
N THR A 31 17.89 3.47 -4.58
CA THR A 31 18.49 3.63 -5.90
C THR A 31 17.67 4.55 -6.77
N TRP A 32 18.30 5.09 -7.82
CA TRP A 32 17.61 5.88 -8.82
C TRP A 32 16.67 4.99 -9.65
N GLY A 33 15.37 5.31 -9.61
CA GLY A 33 14.43 4.96 -10.66
C GLY A 33 14.49 6.01 -11.77
N SER A 34 13.33 6.55 -12.14
CA SER A 34 13.23 7.65 -13.12
C SER A 34 13.75 8.98 -12.55
N PRO A 35 14.27 9.90 -13.41
CA PRO A 35 14.87 11.16 -12.98
C PRO A 35 13.83 12.13 -12.41
N ASP A 36 14.31 13.16 -11.71
CA ASP A 36 13.47 14.26 -11.22
C ASP A 36 12.69 14.93 -12.35
N GLN A 37 11.52 15.46 -12.01
CA GLN A 37 10.59 16.12 -12.93
C GLN A 37 10.31 17.55 -12.45
N PRO A 38 9.82 18.46 -13.32
CA PRO A 38 9.49 19.82 -12.92
C PRO A 38 8.49 19.90 -11.75
N TRP A 39 7.63 18.89 -11.62
CA TRP A 39 6.61 18.75 -10.57
C TRP A 39 7.05 17.88 -9.38
N GLY A 40 8.26 17.33 -9.39
CA GLY A 40 8.72 16.39 -8.37
C GLY A 40 10.23 16.31 -8.33
N VAL A 41 10.83 16.87 -7.28
CA VAL A 41 12.28 16.82 -7.05
C VAL A 41 12.57 16.07 -5.76
N ARG A 42 13.36 15.00 -5.87
CA ARG A 42 13.79 14.19 -4.73
C ARG A 42 14.54 15.04 -3.72
N ARG A 43 14.35 14.74 -2.45
CA ARG A 43 15.10 15.34 -1.34
C ARG A 43 15.50 14.28 -0.32
N ALA A 44 16.46 14.63 0.53
CA ALA A 44 16.80 13.79 1.67
C ALA A 44 15.62 13.69 2.64
N VAL A 45 15.48 12.51 3.27
CA VAL A 45 14.66 12.32 4.46
C VAL A 45 15.31 13.08 5.62
N THR A 46 14.49 13.73 6.43
CA THR A 46 14.90 14.57 7.55
C THR A 46 14.43 14.02 8.89
N ALA A 47 14.97 14.54 9.99
CA ALA A 47 14.46 14.25 11.32
C ALA A 47 13.01 14.73 11.52
N ALA A 48 12.60 15.80 10.82
CA ALA A 48 11.24 16.30 10.87
C ALA A 48 10.25 15.33 10.20
N ASP A 49 10.63 14.70 9.09
CA ASP A 49 9.81 13.68 8.42
C ASP A 49 9.56 12.49 9.36
N ARG A 50 10.61 12.00 10.04
CA ARG A 50 10.54 10.92 11.04
C ARG A 50 9.60 11.28 12.18
N ALA A 51 9.77 12.49 12.73
CA ALA A 51 8.93 12.97 13.82
C ALA A 51 7.45 13.11 13.40
N ALA A 52 7.19 13.59 12.17
CA ALA A 52 5.84 13.74 11.65
C ALA A 52 5.14 12.38 11.47
N ILE A 53 5.81 11.40 10.86
CA ILE A 53 5.27 10.03 10.73
C ILE A 53 5.05 9.40 12.11
N ALA A 54 6.04 9.50 13.01
CA ALA A 54 5.90 9.00 14.37
C ALA A 54 4.69 9.60 15.09
N ALA A 55 4.40 10.89 14.91
CA ALA A 55 3.24 11.57 15.50
C ALA A 55 1.91 10.93 15.07
N TYR A 56 1.72 10.61 13.79
CA TYR A 56 0.51 9.90 13.32
C TYR A 56 0.38 8.49 13.92
N ARG A 57 1.50 7.83 14.20
CA ARG A 57 1.54 6.46 14.75
C ARG A 57 1.36 6.41 16.28
N THR A 58 1.33 7.54 16.98
CA THR A 58 1.14 7.59 18.45
C THR A 58 -0.24 7.11 18.93
N GLY A 59 -1.24 7.07 18.05
CA GLY A 59 -2.63 6.79 18.42
C GLY A 59 -3.37 7.98 19.05
N SER A 60 -2.73 9.15 19.15
CA SER A 60 -3.36 10.38 19.64
C SER A 60 -4.38 10.99 18.67
N ARG A 61 -4.31 10.60 17.39
CA ARG A 61 -5.20 11.05 16.32
C ARG A 61 -6.07 9.90 15.86
N ALA A 62 -7.37 10.15 15.71
CA ALA A 62 -8.28 9.21 15.06
C ALA A 62 -8.11 9.31 13.53
N PRO A 63 -8.09 8.18 12.79
CA PRO A 63 -8.14 8.22 11.35
C PRO A 63 -9.50 8.78 10.88
N VAL A 64 -9.49 9.52 9.77
CA VAL A 64 -10.73 9.95 9.10
C VAL A 64 -11.40 8.79 8.37
N PHE A 65 -10.64 7.73 8.08
CA PHE A 65 -11.14 6.47 7.56
C PHE A 65 -10.22 5.32 7.98
N SER A 66 -10.81 4.19 8.37
CA SER A 66 -10.08 2.95 8.62
C SER A 66 -10.89 1.77 8.11
N SER A 67 -10.19 0.77 7.58
CA SER A 67 -10.77 -0.48 7.06
C SER A 67 -9.93 -1.64 7.58
N ASN A 68 -10.58 -2.62 8.20
CA ASN A 68 -9.96 -3.89 8.56
C ASN A 68 -10.37 -5.00 7.59
N PHE A 69 -11.29 -4.70 6.66
CA PHE A 69 -11.74 -5.63 5.63
C PHE A 69 -12.33 -6.92 6.22
N GLU A 70 -13.00 -6.82 7.37
CA GLU A 70 -13.47 -7.97 8.16
C GLU A 70 -14.63 -8.68 7.48
N SER A 71 -15.35 -7.99 6.59
CA SER A 71 -16.51 -8.55 5.89
C SER A 71 -16.65 -8.09 4.43
N PRO A 72 -17.29 -8.92 3.57
CA PRO A 72 -17.67 -8.50 2.23
C PRO A 72 -18.60 -7.29 2.18
N ALA A 73 -19.42 -7.07 3.22
CA ALA A 73 -20.33 -5.94 3.29
C ALA A 73 -19.58 -4.61 3.48
N GLU A 74 -18.59 -4.58 4.39
CA GLU A 74 -17.67 -3.45 4.56
C GLU A 74 -16.91 -3.17 3.25
N LEU A 75 -16.33 -4.21 2.65
CA LEU A 75 -15.62 -4.09 1.38
C LEU A 75 -16.51 -3.48 0.30
N ALA A 76 -17.73 -4.01 0.13
CA ALA A 76 -18.67 -3.53 -0.88
C ALA A 76 -19.21 -2.12 -0.61
N ALA A 77 -19.21 -1.65 0.65
CA ALA A 77 -19.64 -0.31 1.00
C ALA A 77 -18.62 0.73 0.52
N ASP A 78 -17.33 0.51 0.78
CA ASP A 78 -16.29 1.54 0.65
C ASP A 78 -15.38 1.38 -0.58
N TRP A 79 -15.40 0.20 -1.23
CA TRP A 79 -14.48 -0.15 -2.30
C TRP A 79 -15.20 -0.60 -3.57
N THR A 80 -14.61 -0.27 -4.71
CA THR A 80 -14.97 -0.77 -6.03
C THR A 80 -14.01 -1.89 -6.40
N LEU A 81 -14.54 -3.04 -6.81
CA LEU A 81 -13.75 -4.18 -7.29
C LEU A 81 -13.61 -4.06 -8.81
N GLU A 82 -12.38 -4.06 -9.31
CA GLU A 82 -12.14 -3.87 -10.73
C GLU A 82 -12.27 -5.17 -11.53
N SER A 83 -12.78 -5.02 -12.75
CA SER A 83 -12.97 -6.11 -13.70
C SER A 83 -12.53 -5.66 -15.09
N ASP A 84 -11.32 -6.05 -15.50
CA ASP A 84 -10.78 -5.72 -16.83
C ASP A 84 -9.85 -6.82 -17.36
N ASP A 85 -9.52 -6.72 -18.65
CA ASP A 85 -8.55 -7.57 -19.35
C ASP A 85 -7.50 -6.67 -20.00
N ASN A 86 -6.62 -6.09 -19.19
CA ASN A 86 -5.49 -5.31 -19.70
C ASN A 86 -4.48 -6.23 -20.41
N PRO A 87 -4.31 -6.11 -21.74
CA PRO A 87 -3.44 -7.01 -22.51
C PRO A 87 -1.94 -6.81 -22.23
N THR A 88 -1.55 -5.74 -21.53
CA THR A 88 -0.14 -5.53 -21.12
C THR A 88 0.25 -6.34 -19.89
N LEU A 89 -0.71 -6.94 -19.19
CA LEU A 89 -0.51 -7.76 -18.02
C LEU A 89 -0.64 -9.25 -18.36
N LYS A 90 0.03 -10.10 -17.60
CA LYS A 90 -0.09 -11.57 -17.68
C LYS A 90 -1.20 -12.12 -16.76
N SER A 91 -2.04 -11.23 -16.24
CA SER A 91 -3.28 -11.55 -15.53
C SER A 91 -4.38 -10.61 -15.98
N CYS A 92 -5.64 -11.06 -15.93
CA CYS A 92 -6.78 -10.15 -15.93
C CYS A 92 -7.16 -9.78 -14.49
N ARG A 93 -8.00 -8.76 -14.31
CA ARG A 93 -8.53 -8.38 -12.99
C ARG A 93 -9.96 -8.87 -12.85
N ARG A 94 -10.28 -9.50 -11.72
CA ARG A 94 -11.62 -10.07 -11.48
C ARG A 94 -12.08 -9.84 -10.03
N PRO A 95 -13.37 -9.54 -9.81
CA PRO A 95 -13.93 -9.48 -8.46
C PRO A 95 -13.76 -10.77 -7.65
N ASP A 96 -13.83 -11.94 -8.29
CA ASP A 96 -13.64 -13.24 -7.62
C ASP A 96 -12.22 -13.43 -7.04
N SER A 97 -11.25 -12.66 -7.55
CA SER A 97 -9.89 -12.58 -7.02
C SER A 97 -9.77 -11.64 -5.82
N VAL A 98 -10.87 -11.13 -5.27
CA VAL A 98 -10.89 -10.25 -4.09
C VAL A 98 -11.70 -10.92 -2.98
N GLU A 99 -11.15 -10.97 -1.77
CA GLU A 99 -11.79 -11.59 -0.62
C GLU A 99 -11.57 -10.75 0.64
N ALA A 100 -12.66 -10.41 1.33
CA ALA A 100 -12.64 -9.80 2.66
C ALA A 100 -13.04 -10.85 3.70
N SER A 101 -12.33 -10.85 4.83
CA SER A 101 -12.50 -11.83 5.92
C SER A 101 -11.95 -11.25 7.23
N PRO A 102 -12.18 -11.89 8.38
CA PRO A 102 -11.55 -11.46 9.64
C PRO A 102 -10.01 -11.43 9.62
N ALA A 103 -9.37 -12.03 8.61
CA ALA A 103 -7.91 -11.97 8.42
C ALA A 103 -7.46 -10.76 7.57
N GLY A 104 -8.39 -9.91 7.13
CA GLY A 104 -8.15 -8.78 6.22
C GLY A 104 -8.56 -9.07 4.78
N LEU A 105 -8.12 -8.17 3.89
CA LEU A 105 -8.29 -8.26 2.45
C LEU A 105 -7.24 -9.20 1.85
N ARG A 106 -7.67 -10.16 1.05
CA ARG A 106 -6.80 -11.01 0.23
C ARG A 106 -7.03 -10.73 -1.24
N LEU A 107 -5.97 -10.31 -1.93
CA LEU A 107 -5.95 -10.18 -3.38
C LEU A 107 -5.36 -11.46 -3.98
N LYS A 108 -6.25 -12.32 -4.44
CA LYS A 108 -5.96 -13.70 -4.84
C LYS A 108 -5.42 -13.79 -6.26
N THR A 109 -4.41 -14.63 -6.44
CA THR A 109 -4.01 -15.12 -7.77
C THR A 109 -4.72 -16.44 -8.03
N LEU A 110 -5.58 -16.48 -9.06
CA LEU A 110 -6.41 -17.65 -9.38
C LEU A 110 -6.20 -18.10 -10.83
N VAL A 111 -6.40 -19.39 -11.09
CA VAL A 111 -6.61 -19.89 -12.46
C VAL A 111 -7.86 -19.21 -13.02
N ALA A 112 -7.76 -18.66 -14.23
CA ALA A 112 -8.86 -17.98 -14.87
C ALA A 112 -9.25 -18.64 -16.20
N SER A 113 -10.53 -18.96 -16.34
CA SER A 113 -11.13 -19.45 -17.59
C SER A 113 -11.84 -18.35 -18.39
N THR A 114 -12.02 -17.17 -17.80
CA THR A 114 -12.80 -16.06 -18.36
C THR A 114 -11.94 -14.86 -18.77
N CYS A 115 -10.63 -14.90 -18.56
CA CYS A 115 -9.73 -13.89 -19.11
C CYS A 115 -9.62 -14.08 -20.64
N ARG A 116 -9.51 -13.00 -21.40
CA ARG A 116 -9.37 -13.05 -22.86
C ARG A 116 -8.00 -13.52 -23.32
N SER A 117 -6.94 -13.07 -22.62
CA SER A 117 -5.55 -13.24 -23.06
C SER A 117 -4.60 -13.77 -21.98
N ALA A 118 -5.08 -13.96 -20.76
CA ALA A 118 -4.27 -14.43 -19.63
C ALA A 118 -4.82 -15.75 -19.08
N GLN A 119 -3.96 -16.56 -18.47
CA GLN A 119 -4.37 -17.81 -17.80
C GLN A 119 -4.77 -17.59 -16.33
N TRP A 120 -4.53 -16.39 -15.81
CA TRP A 120 -4.61 -16.06 -14.40
C TRP A 120 -5.45 -14.80 -14.18
N SER A 121 -6.15 -14.73 -13.05
CA SER A 121 -6.78 -13.50 -12.56
C SER A 121 -6.18 -13.05 -11.23
N THR A 122 -6.08 -11.73 -11.07
CA THR A 122 -5.61 -11.07 -9.85
C THR A 122 -6.63 -10.07 -9.29
N GLY A 123 -6.47 -9.69 -8.03
CA GLY A 123 -7.38 -8.78 -7.34
C GLY A 123 -6.97 -7.31 -7.54
N HIS A 124 -7.95 -6.42 -7.64
CA HIS A 124 -7.76 -4.97 -7.65
C HIS A 124 -8.99 -4.31 -7.04
N ILE A 125 -8.77 -3.47 -6.03
CA ILE A 125 -9.79 -2.59 -5.47
C ILE A 125 -9.36 -1.12 -5.49
N GLY A 126 -10.34 -0.23 -5.67
CA GLY A 126 -10.16 1.22 -5.52
C GLY A 126 -11.17 1.78 -4.52
N SER A 127 -10.77 2.73 -3.67
CA SER A 127 -11.69 3.38 -2.73
C SER A 127 -12.71 4.21 -3.49
N LYS A 128 -13.98 4.19 -3.03
CA LYS A 128 -15.03 5.05 -3.57
C LYS A 128 -14.88 6.49 -3.11
N ALA A 129 -14.43 6.68 -1.88
CA ALA A 129 -14.05 7.99 -1.35
C ALA A 129 -12.68 8.42 -1.91
N LYS A 130 -12.47 9.74 -1.93
CA LYS A 130 -11.18 10.36 -2.22
C LYS A 130 -10.73 11.17 -1.00
N TYR A 131 -9.42 11.25 -0.81
CA TYR A 131 -8.82 11.85 0.37
C TYR A 131 -7.89 13.00 0.00
N GLY A 132 -7.85 14.03 0.84
CA GLY A 132 -6.97 15.18 0.65
C GLY A 132 -5.53 14.89 1.06
N PHE A 133 -4.89 15.87 1.70
CA PHE A 133 -3.58 15.69 2.32
C PHE A 133 -3.69 14.98 3.67
N GLY A 134 -2.62 14.33 4.09
CA GLY A 134 -2.55 13.59 5.34
C GLY A 134 -1.62 12.38 5.28
N PHE A 135 -1.82 11.43 6.19
CA PHE A 135 -1.03 10.22 6.27
C PHE A 135 -1.89 9.01 5.92
N PHE A 136 -1.39 8.17 5.01
CA PHE A 136 -2.04 6.97 4.52
C PHE A 136 -1.14 5.79 4.82
N GLU A 137 -1.66 4.76 5.47
CA GLU A 137 -0.85 3.61 5.86
C GLU A 137 -1.67 2.33 5.74
N ALA A 138 -1.03 1.30 5.20
CA ALA A 138 -1.59 -0.03 5.05
C ALA A 138 -0.66 -1.06 5.66
N ARG A 139 -1.24 -2.04 6.37
CA ARG A 139 -0.50 -3.18 6.90
C ARG A 139 -0.56 -4.34 5.91
N ILE A 140 0.55 -4.58 5.21
CA ILE A 140 0.61 -5.42 4.00
C ILE A 140 1.56 -6.59 4.21
N LYS A 141 1.14 -7.77 3.76
CA LYS A 141 2.01 -8.92 3.49
C LYS A 141 2.00 -9.19 1.99
N ILE A 142 3.16 -9.11 1.35
CA ILE A 142 3.28 -9.33 -0.10
C ILE A 142 3.22 -10.83 -0.43
N ALA A 143 2.85 -11.17 -1.65
CA ALA A 143 2.93 -12.53 -2.14
C ALA A 143 4.37 -13.05 -2.11
N ASP A 144 4.57 -14.30 -1.70
CA ASP A 144 5.86 -14.97 -1.50
C ASP A 144 6.42 -15.59 -2.79
N ILE A 145 6.18 -14.94 -3.93
CA ILE A 145 6.64 -15.41 -5.25
C ILE A 145 7.00 -14.25 -6.17
N LYS A 146 7.97 -14.48 -7.06
CA LYS A 146 8.35 -13.54 -8.11
C LYS A 146 7.26 -13.44 -9.19
N GLY A 147 7.30 -12.37 -9.97
CA GLY A 147 6.39 -12.16 -11.10
C GLY A 147 5.04 -11.56 -10.70
N ILE A 148 4.80 -11.32 -9.40
CA ILE A 148 3.63 -10.61 -8.88
C ILE A 148 4.06 -9.22 -8.40
N ASN A 149 3.45 -8.18 -8.98
CA ASN A 149 3.48 -6.83 -8.41
C ASN A 149 2.45 -6.75 -7.27
N ASN A 150 2.86 -6.30 -6.09
CA ASN A 150 1.99 -6.12 -4.93
C ASN A 150 1.89 -4.61 -4.67
N ALA A 151 0.79 -4.00 -5.10
CA ALA A 151 0.70 -2.56 -5.20
C ALA A 151 -0.20 -1.94 -4.12
N PHE A 152 0.32 -0.92 -3.45
CA PHE A 152 -0.44 0.11 -2.74
C PHE A 152 -0.13 1.45 -3.41
N TRP A 153 -1.15 2.07 -3.99
CA TRP A 153 -0.99 3.24 -4.83
C TRP A 153 -2.21 4.15 -4.78
N LEU A 154 -2.06 5.38 -5.24
CA LEU A 154 -3.11 6.38 -5.27
C LEU A 154 -3.23 7.00 -6.66
N THR A 155 -4.45 7.38 -7.05
CA THR A 155 -4.70 8.20 -8.25
C THR A 155 -5.36 9.50 -7.87
N THR A 156 -4.86 10.62 -8.36
CA THR A 156 -5.34 11.96 -8.04
C THR A 156 -6.15 12.58 -9.17
N ASP A 157 -7.02 13.54 -8.83
CA ASP A 157 -7.84 14.25 -9.82
C ASP A 157 -7.06 15.17 -10.76
N ASP A 158 -5.80 15.46 -10.45
CA ASP A 158 -4.84 16.17 -11.30
C ASP A 158 -3.94 15.22 -12.11
N ASN A 159 -4.40 13.98 -12.30
CA ASN A 159 -3.78 12.94 -13.13
C ASN A 159 -2.39 12.48 -12.68
N PHE A 160 -2.13 12.51 -11.38
CA PHE A 160 -0.98 11.82 -10.81
C PHE A 160 -1.35 10.43 -10.32
N GLU A 161 -0.43 9.51 -10.51
CA GLU A 161 -0.37 8.22 -9.84
C GLU A 161 0.79 8.25 -8.84
N ILE A 162 0.51 7.87 -7.59
CA ILE A 162 1.48 7.84 -6.49
C ILE A 162 1.64 6.38 -6.09
N ASP A 163 2.76 5.78 -6.47
CA ASP A 163 3.09 4.40 -6.15
C ASP A 163 3.76 4.39 -4.78
N VAL A 164 2.95 4.18 -3.72
CA VAL A 164 3.47 4.12 -2.34
C VAL A 164 4.35 2.89 -2.18
N ALA A 165 3.89 1.77 -2.73
CA ALA A 165 4.70 0.59 -2.91
C ALA A 165 4.22 -0.23 -4.12
N GLU A 166 5.13 -0.48 -5.05
CA GLU A 166 5.07 -1.59 -6.00
C GLU A 166 6.08 -2.65 -5.54
N ALA A 167 5.63 -3.53 -4.65
CA ALA A 167 6.50 -4.46 -3.96
C ALA A 167 6.62 -5.80 -4.70
N THR A 168 7.84 -6.33 -4.73
CA THR A 168 8.17 -7.61 -5.38
C THR A 168 8.99 -8.49 -4.45
N ASN A 169 8.67 -9.79 -4.46
CA ASN A 169 9.35 -10.78 -3.65
C ASN A 169 10.81 -10.97 -4.11
N PRO A 170 11.79 -11.07 -3.18
CA PRO A 170 11.59 -11.12 -1.73
C PRO A 170 11.62 -9.77 -1.01
N SER A 171 12.32 -8.77 -1.53
CA SER A 171 12.77 -7.67 -0.67
C SER A 171 12.91 -6.34 -1.40
N TYR A 172 12.08 -6.09 -2.41
CA TYR A 172 12.18 -4.87 -3.21
C TYR A 172 10.85 -4.13 -3.29
N ILE A 173 10.90 -2.80 -3.16
CA ILE A 173 9.78 -1.90 -3.38
C ILE A 173 10.21 -0.84 -4.40
N HIS A 174 9.46 -0.72 -5.49
CA HIS A 174 9.50 0.47 -6.34
C HIS A 174 8.55 1.53 -5.79
N ILE A 175 9.03 2.77 -5.72
CA ILE A 175 8.29 3.94 -5.23
C ILE A 175 8.27 4.96 -6.36
N GLY A 176 7.09 5.48 -6.67
CA GLY A 176 6.87 6.25 -7.89
C GLY A 176 5.94 7.43 -7.69
N LEU A 177 6.19 8.47 -8.49
CA LEU A 177 5.23 9.51 -8.79
C LEU A 177 5.17 9.60 -10.31
N GLN A 178 3.99 9.39 -10.88
CA GLN A 178 3.74 9.31 -12.31
C GLN A 178 2.73 10.37 -12.70
N TYR A 179 2.95 11.07 -13.80
CA TYR A 179 1.99 11.99 -14.39
C TYR A 179 1.42 11.38 -15.67
N TRP A 180 0.11 11.14 -15.68
CA TRP A 180 -0.64 10.58 -16.80
C TRP A 180 -1.43 11.69 -17.50
N PRO A 181 -0.91 12.32 -18.55
CA PRO A 181 -1.62 13.40 -19.21
C PRO A 181 -2.98 12.93 -19.78
N PRO A 182 -3.98 13.82 -19.86
CA PRO A 182 -5.26 13.49 -20.46
C PRO A 182 -5.09 12.93 -21.89
N PRO A 183 -5.92 11.98 -22.35
CA PRO A 183 -5.73 11.26 -23.62
C PRO A 183 -5.62 12.13 -24.88
N ASN A 184 -6.11 13.37 -24.83
CA ASN A 184 -6.10 14.32 -25.95
C ASN A 184 -5.15 15.51 -25.74
N GLY A 185 -4.26 15.43 -24.74
CA GLY A 185 -3.25 16.45 -24.47
C GLY A 185 -2.01 16.31 -25.36
N THR A 186 -1.17 17.35 -25.39
CA THR A 186 0.15 17.34 -26.06
C THR A 186 1.28 16.89 -25.13
N GLU A 187 1.01 16.84 -23.83
CA GLU A 187 1.95 16.39 -22.81
C GLU A 187 2.16 14.88 -22.89
N LYS A 188 3.35 14.42 -22.48
CA LYS A 188 3.70 12.99 -22.45
C LYS A 188 3.69 12.48 -21.02
N HIS A 189 3.43 11.19 -20.86
CA HIS A 189 3.66 10.49 -19.59
C HIS A 189 5.10 10.72 -19.14
N ALA A 190 5.25 11.15 -17.89
CA ALA A 190 6.54 11.29 -17.22
C ALA A 190 6.45 10.71 -15.80
N GLY A 191 7.56 10.21 -15.30
CA GLY A 191 7.65 9.61 -13.98
C GLY A 191 8.95 9.98 -13.28
N MET A 192 8.94 9.91 -11.96
CA MET A 192 10.13 9.91 -11.11
C MET A 192 9.97 8.87 -10.01
N GLY A 193 11.08 8.30 -9.52
CA GLY A 193 10.96 7.27 -8.50
C GLY A 193 12.27 6.80 -7.89
N TRP A 194 12.13 5.79 -7.05
CA TRP A 194 13.20 5.13 -6.32
C TRP A 194 13.02 3.62 -6.32
N GLY A 195 14.14 2.90 -6.18
CA GLY A 195 14.13 1.51 -5.77
C GLY A 195 14.61 1.36 -4.34
N ALA A 196 13.83 0.70 -3.48
CA ALA A 196 14.22 0.35 -2.13
C ALA A 196 14.43 -1.16 -2.02
N SER A 197 15.64 -1.59 -1.64
CA SER A 197 15.94 -3.00 -1.34
C SER A 197 16.13 -3.18 0.15
N PHE A 198 15.56 -4.25 0.69
CA PHE A 198 15.59 -4.58 2.12
C PHE A 198 16.46 -5.80 2.39
N VAL A 199 16.98 -5.89 3.63
CA VAL A 199 17.76 -7.03 4.11
C VAL A 199 16.84 -8.24 4.31
N GLU A 200 15.64 -8.00 4.83
CA GLU A 200 14.63 -8.99 5.15
C GLU A 200 13.84 -9.43 3.91
N ASN A 201 13.25 -10.61 3.98
CA ASN A 201 12.22 -11.02 3.03
C ASN A 201 10.86 -10.46 3.49
N LEU A 202 10.35 -9.47 2.75
CA LEU A 202 9.10 -8.77 3.03
C LEU A 202 7.86 -9.67 2.91
N SER A 203 7.98 -10.84 2.28
CA SER A 203 6.87 -11.82 2.19
C SER A 203 6.70 -12.68 3.44
N TYR A 204 7.64 -12.66 4.40
CA TYR A 204 7.54 -13.50 5.60
C TYR A 204 6.54 -12.94 6.62
N GLY A 205 6.40 -11.61 6.69
CA GLY A 205 5.58 -10.93 7.69
C GLY A 205 4.69 -9.85 7.10
N PHE A 206 3.95 -9.18 7.99
CA PHE A 206 3.25 -7.95 7.66
C PHE A 206 4.16 -6.76 7.96
N HIS A 207 4.20 -5.83 7.02
CA HIS A 207 4.89 -4.55 7.12
C HIS A 207 3.87 -3.42 7.04
N ASP A 208 4.08 -2.37 7.81
CA ASP A 208 3.31 -1.14 7.64
C ASP A 208 3.97 -0.35 6.51
N ILE A 209 3.19 0.04 5.51
CA ILE A 209 3.68 0.77 4.34
C ILE A 209 2.84 2.03 4.21
N GLY A 210 3.49 3.19 4.11
CA GLY A 210 2.79 4.45 4.22
C GLY A 210 3.33 5.61 3.40
N LEU A 211 2.48 6.64 3.31
CA LEU A 211 2.70 7.89 2.62
C LEU A 211 2.21 9.04 3.50
N LEU A 212 3.13 9.91 3.92
CA LEU A 212 2.79 11.24 4.39
C LEU A 212 2.76 12.19 3.19
N ARG A 213 1.58 12.69 2.87
CA ARG A 213 1.34 13.62 1.77
C ARG A 213 0.91 14.97 2.31
N THR A 214 1.62 16.00 1.90
CA THR A 214 1.28 17.40 2.13
C THR A 214 1.13 18.12 0.79
N SER A 215 0.81 19.41 0.82
CA SER A 215 0.76 20.19 -0.41
C SER A 215 2.13 20.35 -1.08
N ASN A 216 3.22 20.40 -0.32
CA ASN A 216 4.56 20.65 -0.86
C ASN A 216 5.43 19.40 -0.97
N ASP A 217 5.13 18.37 -0.20
CA ASP A 217 6.00 17.22 0.02
C ASP A 217 5.23 15.91 0.08
N MET A 218 5.90 14.85 -0.35
CA MET A 218 5.52 13.46 -0.06
C MET A 218 6.69 12.75 0.58
N VAL A 219 6.40 11.94 1.60
CA VAL A 219 7.37 11.11 2.31
C VAL A 219 6.82 9.69 2.39
N PHE A 220 7.60 8.73 1.92
CA PHE A 220 7.26 7.32 1.88
C PHE A 220 7.96 6.59 3.02
N GLU A 221 7.28 5.64 3.64
CA GLU A 221 7.78 4.92 4.80
C GLU A 221 7.48 3.42 4.76
N VAL A 222 8.33 2.66 5.44
CA VAL A 222 8.11 1.25 5.77
C VAL A 222 8.38 1.07 7.26
N ASP A 223 7.44 0.45 7.98
CA ASP A 223 7.47 0.16 9.41
C ASP A 223 7.76 1.38 10.30
N GLY A 224 7.26 2.55 9.90
CA GLY A 224 7.43 3.84 10.57
C GLY A 224 8.74 4.55 10.22
N GLU A 225 9.58 3.94 9.40
CA GLU A 225 10.87 4.49 8.96
C GLU A 225 10.71 5.16 7.59
N PRO A 226 10.92 6.48 7.46
CA PRO A 226 10.83 7.13 6.16
C PRO A 226 12.06 6.80 5.30
N ILE A 227 11.82 6.33 4.08
CA ILE A 227 12.84 5.80 3.17
C ILE A 227 13.05 6.66 1.91
N ALA A 228 12.05 7.45 1.53
CA ALA A 228 12.13 8.33 0.36
C ALA A 228 11.28 9.59 0.56
N ALA A 229 11.70 10.70 -0.06
CA ALA A 229 10.96 11.96 0.01
C ALA A 229 11.12 12.81 -1.26
N VAL A 230 10.03 13.47 -1.67
CA VAL A 230 9.98 14.35 -2.84
C VAL A 230 9.30 15.67 -2.49
N VAL A 231 9.86 16.75 -3.00
CA VAL A 231 9.23 18.08 -3.04
C VAL A 231 8.40 18.17 -4.32
N THR A 232 7.09 18.34 -4.18
CA THR A 232 6.14 18.49 -5.29
C THR A 232 5.80 19.95 -5.59
N LYS A 233 6.11 20.89 -4.69
CA LYS A 233 5.86 22.34 -4.84
C LYS A 233 4.40 22.66 -5.21
N ASN A 234 3.43 22.00 -4.57
CA ASN A 234 1.98 22.15 -4.85
C ASN A 234 1.52 21.66 -6.23
N ALA A 235 2.34 20.90 -6.96
CA ALA A 235 1.95 20.33 -8.25
C ALA A 235 0.89 19.22 -8.09
N VAL A 236 0.99 18.40 -7.04
CA VAL A 236 0.09 17.25 -6.79
C VAL A 236 -0.89 17.58 -5.68
N LYS A 237 -1.98 18.27 -6.01
CA LYS A 237 -2.96 18.86 -5.09
C LYS A 237 -4.33 18.19 -5.12
N GLY A 238 -4.63 17.41 -6.14
CA GLY A 238 -5.92 16.75 -6.31
C GLY A 238 -6.22 15.79 -5.15
N PRO A 239 -7.50 15.64 -4.72
CA PRO A 239 -7.85 14.55 -3.84
C PRO A 239 -7.55 13.21 -4.53
N ALA A 240 -7.24 12.20 -3.73
CA ALA A 240 -6.68 10.94 -4.19
C ALA A 240 -7.59 9.76 -3.83
N ALA A 241 -7.86 8.88 -4.79
CA ALA A 241 -8.44 7.57 -4.53
C ALA A 241 -7.33 6.58 -4.17
N ILE A 242 -7.60 5.72 -3.18
CA ILE A 242 -6.68 4.69 -2.69
C ILE A 242 -6.88 3.42 -3.50
N ARG A 243 -5.80 2.71 -3.84
CA ARG A 243 -5.86 1.47 -4.60
C ARG A 243 -4.95 0.40 -4.02
N PHE A 244 -5.46 -0.83 -4.00
CA PHE A 244 -4.67 -2.03 -3.76
C PHE A 244 -4.85 -2.98 -4.93
N SER A 245 -3.76 -3.51 -5.46
CA SER A 245 -3.85 -4.44 -6.59
C SER A 245 -2.69 -5.41 -6.64
N THR A 246 -2.95 -6.59 -7.20
CA THR A 246 -1.90 -7.48 -7.70
C THR A 246 -1.96 -7.59 -9.22
N ALA A 247 -0.80 -7.74 -9.85
CA ALA A 247 -0.68 -7.95 -11.29
C ALA A 247 0.47 -8.90 -11.60
N LEU A 248 0.26 -9.78 -12.59
CA LEU A 248 1.34 -10.64 -13.09
C LEU A 248 2.10 -9.95 -14.22
N GLY A 249 3.43 -9.92 -14.12
CA GLY A 249 4.31 -9.38 -15.16
C GLY A 249 5.77 -9.75 -14.93
N ASP A 250 6.51 -9.97 -16.01
CA ASP A 250 7.94 -10.36 -15.92
C ASP A 250 8.83 -9.25 -15.33
N TRP A 251 8.31 -8.02 -15.31
CA TRP A 251 8.95 -6.86 -14.69
C TRP A 251 8.85 -6.88 -13.15
N ALA A 252 7.94 -7.68 -12.58
CA ALA A 252 7.71 -7.72 -11.14
C ALA A 252 8.67 -8.69 -10.41
N GLY A 253 9.97 -8.37 -10.42
CA GLY A 253 11.00 -9.15 -9.73
C GLY A 253 11.47 -10.41 -10.47
N GLY A 254 10.99 -10.64 -11.71
CA GLY A 254 11.43 -11.70 -12.60
C GLY A 254 10.28 -12.33 -13.40
N LYS A 255 10.63 -13.33 -14.22
CA LYS A 255 9.67 -14.09 -15.04
C LYS A 255 8.49 -14.59 -14.20
N VAL A 256 7.27 -14.41 -14.70
CA VAL A 256 6.07 -15.03 -14.12
C VAL A 256 6.22 -16.55 -14.10
N PRO A 257 6.08 -17.20 -12.93
CA PRO A 257 6.12 -18.65 -12.80
C PRO A 257 4.97 -19.35 -13.54
N ASP A 258 5.13 -20.64 -13.83
CA ASP A 258 4.12 -21.42 -14.53
C ASP A 258 2.87 -21.72 -13.65
N HIS A 259 3.03 -21.65 -12.32
CA HIS A 259 1.96 -21.86 -11.32
C HIS A 259 1.97 -20.76 -10.25
N PRO A 260 1.50 -19.53 -10.57
CA PRO A 260 1.47 -18.42 -9.62
C PRO A 260 0.23 -18.42 -8.71
N GLU A 261 -0.77 -19.26 -8.99
CA GLU A 261 -2.00 -19.36 -8.21
C GLU A 261 -1.75 -19.72 -6.74
N GLY A 262 -2.58 -19.17 -5.85
CA GLY A 262 -2.46 -19.39 -4.41
C GLY A 262 -1.45 -18.47 -3.69
N HIS A 263 -0.56 -17.80 -4.43
CA HIS A 263 0.31 -16.76 -3.89
C HIS A 263 -0.39 -15.40 -3.94
N ASN A 264 -0.67 -14.84 -2.77
CA ASN A 264 -1.60 -13.72 -2.60
C ASN A 264 -0.96 -12.57 -1.83
N MET A 265 -1.34 -11.35 -2.18
CA MET A 265 -1.13 -10.19 -1.30
C MET A 265 -2.24 -10.17 -0.24
N VAL A 266 -1.88 -9.82 0.99
CA VAL A 266 -2.83 -9.63 2.08
C VAL A 266 -2.67 -8.22 2.64
N VAL A 267 -3.78 -7.49 2.77
CA VAL A 267 -3.85 -6.19 3.46
C VAL A 267 -4.67 -6.39 4.72
N GLN A 268 -4.00 -6.38 5.87
CA GLN A 268 -4.65 -6.62 7.16
C GLN A 268 -5.49 -5.41 7.58
N SER A 269 -5.01 -4.20 7.32
CA SER A 269 -5.75 -2.98 7.61
C SER A 269 -5.25 -1.81 6.75
N PHE A 270 -6.09 -0.80 6.64
CA PHE A 270 -5.77 0.49 6.05
C PHE A 270 -6.28 1.61 6.94
N ARG A 271 -5.51 2.69 7.07
CA ARG A 271 -5.89 3.91 7.76
C ARG A 271 -5.50 5.15 6.98
N ALA A 272 -6.42 6.11 6.92
CA ALA A 272 -6.20 7.44 6.37
C ALA A 272 -6.43 8.47 7.48
N PHE A 273 -5.47 9.37 7.66
CA PHE A 273 -5.56 10.53 8.54
C PHE A 273 -5.60 11.78 7.68
N ALA A 274 -6.42 12.77 8.04
CA ALA A 274 -6.35 14.08 7.41
C ALA A 274 -5.19 14.90 7.99
N GLN A 275 -4.57 15.73 7.15
CA GLN A 275 -3.69 16.79 7.61
C GLN A 275 -4.51 17.87 8.33
N GLU A 276 -3.97 18.41 9.42
CA GLU A 276 -4.54 19.57 10.14
C GLU A 276 -4.44 20.86 9.32
#